data_AF-A0A1B6JNX3-F1
#
_entry.id   AF-A0A1B6JNX3-F1
#
_cell.length_a   1.000
_cell.length_b   1.000
_cell.length_c   1.000
_cell.angle_alpha   90.00
_cell.angle_beta   90.00
_cell.angle_gamma   90.00
#
_symmetry.space_group_name_H-M   'P 1'
#
loop_
_entity.id
_entity.type
_entity.pdbx_description
1 polymer ?
#
loop_
_entity_poly.entity_id
_entity_poly.type
_entity_poly.pdbx_seq_one_letter_code
_entity_poly.pdbx_strand_id
1 'polypeptide(L)'
;KMDNTIDSAEDLVNQNKVKYGVMADGSSYNFFRESNDSLYQKIWSNMQSATPSVFTDNNDEGVDRVRKAKNRGYAFFMESTTIEFQVEQYCELTQIGGTLDSKGYGIAMPSDSPYRTAISGAVLKLQESGKLRDLKTKWWSAWKPNNTYYCNKFLSSSASSNGEFDMDNVGGVFIVLLGGCSLSFLVAIFEFLWNVR
;
A
#
# COMPACT_ATOMS: atom_id res chain seq x y z
N LYS A 1 -20.89 -3.61 9.16
CA LYS A 1 -19.73 -2.75 8.84
C LYS A 1 -18.81 -3.59 7.97
N MET A 2 -18.82 -3.38 6.65
CA MET A 2 -17.73 -3.89 5.81
C MET A 2 -16.56 -2.95 6.05
N ASP A 3 -15.58 -3.38 6.84
CA ASP A 3 -14.24 -2.82 6.71
C ASP A 3 -13.80 -3.15 5.28
N ASN A 4 -14.01 -2.20 4.37
CA ASN A 4 -13.57 -2.30 2.98
C ASN A 4 -12.04 -2.15 2.95
N THR A 5 -11.34 -3.13 3.52
CA THR A 5 -9.91 -3.32 3.32
C THR A 5 -9.74 -3.70 1.87
N ILE A 6 -8.94 -2.92 1.14
CA ILE A 6 -8.60 -3.21 -0.24
C ILE A 6 -7.40 -4.14 -0.17
N ASP A 7 -7.59 -5.41 -0.52
CA ASP A 7 -6.52 -6.41 -0.49
C ASP A 7 -6.10 -6.84 -1.89
N SER A 8 -6.94 -6.61 -2.90
CA SER A 8 -6.74 -7.05 -4.28
C SER A 8 -7.11 -5.99 -5.32
N ALA A 9 -6.72 -6.23 -6.58
CA ALA A 9 -7.08 -5.36 -7.69
C ALA A 9 -8.59 -5.49 -8.05
N GLU A 10 -9.17 -6.66 -7.78
CA GLU A 10 -10.59 -6.95 -7.91
C GLU A 10 -11.42 -6.08 -6.97
N ASP A 11 -10.97 -5.95 -5.71
CA ASP A 11 -11.62 -5.09 -4.72
C ASP A 11 -11.58 -3.63 -5.15
N LEU A 12 -10.46 -3.17 -5.74
CA LEU A 12 -10.34 -1.82 -6.30
C LEU A 12 -11.36 -1.55 -7.40
N VAL A 13 -11.69 -2.54 -8.22
CA VAL A 13 -12.64 -2.39 -9.34
C VAL A 13 -14.09 -2.36 -8.87
N ASN A 14 -14.41 -3.09 -7.80
CA ASN A 14 -15.78 -3.22 -7.30
C ASN A 14 -16.21 -2.06 -6.38
N GLN A 15 -15.34 -1.09 -6.15
CA GLN A 15 -15.57 0.06 -5.30
C GLN A 15 -15.35 1.39 -6.07
N ASN A 16 -15.94 2.48 -5.57
CA ASN A 16 -15.87 3.81 -6.20
C ASN A 16 -15.19 4.89 -5.35
N LYS A 17 -14.78 4.55 -4.11
CA LYS A 17 -14.22 5.46 -3.10
C LYS A 17 -12.75 5.80 -3.36
N VAL A 18 -11.94 4.80 -3.70
CA VAL A 18 -10.51 4.94 -4.01
C VAL A 18 -10.34 5.02 -5.51
N LYS A 19 -9.77 6.13 -5.98
CA LYS A 19 -9.40 6.29 -7.38
C LYS A 19 -8.06 5.61 -7.64
N TYR A 20 -7.81 5.19 -8.87
CA TYR A 20 -6.54 4.57 -9.22
C TYR A 20 -6.08 5.04 -10.58
N GLY A 21 -4.77 5.06 -10.79
CA GLY A 21 -4.15 5.53 -12.02
C GLY A 21 -2.79 4.91 -12.30
N VAL A 22 -2.23 5.30 -13.44
CA VAL A 22 -0.93 4.88 -13.98
C VAL A 22 -0.21 6.10 -14.55
N MET A 23 1.11 5.98 -14.72
CA MET A 23 1.89 6.94 -15.51
C MET A 23 1.43 6.91 -16.97
N ALA A 24 1.09 8.07 -17.52
CA ALA A 24 0.70 8.25 -18.91
C ALA A 24 1.82 7.79 -19.86
N ASP A 25 1.43 7.20 -21.00
CA ASP A 25 2.34 6.70 -22.04
C ASP A 25 3.40 5.68 -21.56
N GLY A 26 3.24 5.14 -20.35
CA GLY A 26 4.11 4.12 -19.77
C GLY A 26 3.77 2.68 -20.18
N SER A 27 4.61 1.73 -19.75
CA SER A 27 4.39 0.29 -19.96
C SER A 27 3.12 -0.22 -19.27
N SER A 28 2.84 0.25 -18.04
CA SER A 28 1.62 -0.07 -17.29
C SER A 28 0.37 0.54 -17.94
N TYR A 29 0.48 1.72 -18.55
CA TYR A 29 -0.61 2.35 -19.30
C TYR A 29 -1.01 1.51 -20.51
N ASN A 30 -0.03 1.11 -21.34
CA ASN A 30 -0.28 0.25 -22.48
C ASN A 30 -0.80 -1.13 -22.06
N PHE A 31 -0.31 -1.68 -20.94
CA PHE A 31 -0.80 -2.94 -20.40
C PHE A 31 -2.31 -2.92 -20.14
N PHE A 32 -2.83 -1.92 -19.43
CA PHE A 32 -4.27 -1.86 -19.15
C PHE A 32 -5.09 -1.52 -20.40
N ARG A 33 -4.56 -0.71 -21.31
CA ARG A 33 -5.22 -0.32 -22.56
C ARG A 33 -5.38 -1.49 -23.53
N GLU A 34 -4.36 -2.34 -23.65
CA GLU A 34 -4.30 -3.44 -24.62
C GLU A 34 -4.69 -4.81 -24.04
N SER A 35 -5.01 -4.87 -22.75
CA SER A 35 -5.35 -6.13 -22.09
C SER A 35 -6.64 -6.75 -22.64
N ASN A 36 -6.62 -8.08 -22.77
CA ASN A 36 -7.80 -8.88 -23.11
C ASN A 36 -8.55 -9.41 -21.89
N ASP A 37 -8.05 -9.17 -20.67
CA ASP A 37 -8.73 -9.59 -19.45
C ASP A 37 -9.89 -8.64 -19.12
N SER A 38 -11.07 -9.20 -18.87
CA SER A 38 -12.28 -8.44 -18.51
C SER A 38 -12.11 -7.57 -17.26
N LEU A 39 -11.32 -8.01 -16.28
CA LEU A 39 -11.02 -7.23 -15.08
C LEU A 39 -10.20 -5.99 -15.44
N TYR A 40 -9.13 -6.18 -16.21
CA TYR A 40 -8.20 -5.12 -16.59
C TYR A 40 -8.83 -4.12 -17.57
N GLN A 41 -9.70 -4.57 -18.48
CA GLN A 41 -10.51 -3.68 -19.31
C GLN A 41 -11.46 -2.82 -18.49
N LYS A 42 -12.03 -3.36 -17.41
CA LYS A 42 -12.88 -2.60 -16.49
C LYS A 42 -12.08 -1.58 -15.69
N ILE A 43 -10.87 -1.93 -15.22
CA ILE A 43 -9.91 -0.98 -14.62
C ILE A 43 -9.63 0.15 -15.60
N TRP A 44 -9.28 -0.17 -16.85
CA TRP A 44 -8.99 0.80 -17.90
C TRP A 44 -10.15 1.77 -18.16
N SER A 45 -11.37 1.24 -18.32
CA SER A 45 -12.59 2.05 -18.53
C SER A 45 -12.86 3.00 -17.36
N ASN A 46 -12.67 2.53 -16.13
CA ASN A 46 -12.82 3.35 -14.92
C ASN A 46 -11.75 4.44 -14.83
N MET A 47 -10.51 4.16 -15.23
CA MET A 47 -9.44 5.18 -15.29
C MET A 47 -9.75 6.23 -16.35
N GLN A 48 -10.18 5.81 -17.53
CA GLN A 48 -10.45 6.69 -18.66
C GLN A 48 -11.64 7.63 -18.42
N SER A 49 -12.66 7.17 -17.68
CA SER A 49 -13.86 7.94 -17.35
C SER A 49 -13.72 8.80 -16.08
N ALA A 50 -12.62 8.64 -15.33
CA ALA A 50 -12.40 9.38 -14.09
C ALA A 50 -12.14 10.88 -14.35
N THR A 51 -12.88 11.74 -13.65
CA THR A 51 -12.68 13.20 -13.65
C THR A 51 -12.51 13.66 -12.20
N PRO A 52 -11.42 14.36 -11.84
CA PRO A 52 -10.28 14.76 -12.68
C PRO A 52 -9.39 13.57 -13.09
N SER A 53 -8.51 13.79 -14.08
CA SER A 53 -7.62 12.75 -14.61
C SER A 53 -6.86 12.03 -13.49
N VAL A 54 -6.87 10.70 -13.56
CA VAL A 54 -6.14 9.82 -12.63
C VAL A 54 -4.74 9.48 -13.10
N PHE A 55 -4.41 9.79 -14.35
CA PHE A 55 -3.07 9.59 -14.90
C PHE A 55 -2.09 10.64 -14.35
N THR A 56 -0.80 10.30 -14.36
CA THR A 56 0.30 11.20 -13.99
C THR A 56 1.35 11.23 -15.09
N ASP A 57 2.15 12.27 -15.15
CA ASP A 57 3.17 12.43 -16.19
C ASP A 57 4.41 11.57 -15.89
N ASN A 58 4.68 11.31 -14.62
CA ASN A 58 5.80 10.48 -14.17
C ASN A 58 5.46 9.67 -12.91
N ASN A 59 6.33 8.72 -12.57
CA ASN A 59 6.15 7.85 -11.40
C ASN A 59 6.28 8.62 -10.08
N ASP A 60 7.16 9.63 -10.00
CA ASP A 60 7.37 10.40 -8.76
C ASP A 60 6.12 11.23 -8.41
N GLU A 61 5.47 11.81 -9.41
CA GLU A 61 4.19 12.50 -9.27
C GLU A 61 3.09 11.53 -8.79
N GLY A 62 3.05 10.32 -9.35
CA GLY A 62 2.14 9.25 -8.92
C GLY A 62 2.34 8.90 -7.44
N VAL A 63 3.58 8.72 -7.02
CA VAL A 63 3.95 8.48 -5.62
C VAL A 63 3.52 9.65 -4.74
N ASP A 64 3.86 10.87 -5.11
CA ASP A 64 3.51 12.07 -4.36
C ASP A 64 1.99 12.26 -4.24
N ARG A 65 1.25 11.90 -5.29
CA ARG A 65 -0.22 11.96 -5.31
C ARG A 65 -0.82 10.94 -4.34
N VAL A 66 -0.29 9.72 -4.27
CA VAL A 66 -0.69 8.72 -3.26
C VAL A 66 -0.41 9.23 -1.85
N ARG A 67 0.78 9.79 -1.61
CA ARG A 67 1.18 10.32 -0.29
C ARG A 67 0.30 11.49 0.17
N LYS A 68 -0.06 12.39 -0.76
CA LYS A 68 -0.92 13.56 -0.48
C LYS A 68 -2.41 13.20 -0.43
N ALA A 69 -2.81 12.01 -0.86
CA ALA A 69 -4.20 11.61 -0.89
C ALA A 69 -4.76 11.40 0.52
N LYS A 70 -5.76 12.22 0.88
CA LYS A 70 -6.47 12.07 2.15
C LYS A 70 -7.21 10.73 2.20
N ASN A 71 -7.24 10.09 3.38
CA ASN A 71 -8.00 8.87 3.66
C ASN A 71 -7.70 7.70 2.70
N ARG A 72 -6.47 7.58 2.18
CA ARG A 72 -6.08 6.55 1.20
C ARG A 72 -6.99 6.52 -0.03
N GLY A 73 -7.45 7.70 -0.47
CA GLY A 73 -8.41 7.85 -1.56
C GLY A 73 -7.82 7.67 -2.97
N TYR A 74 -6.53 7.40 -3.10
CA TYR A 74 -5.86 7.20 -4.38
C TYR A 74 -4.85 6.04 -4.29
N ALA A 75 -4.88 5.16 -5.28
CA ALA A 75 -3.91 4.10 -5.49
C ALA A 75 -3.18 4.31 -6.83
N PHE A 76 -1.95 3.83 -6.95
CA PHE A 76 -1.17 4.03 -8.16
C PHE A 76 -0.52 2.72 -8.59
N PHE A 77 -0.76 2.34 -9.84
CA PHE A 77 -0.14 1.19 -10.47
C PHE A 77 1.19 1.62 -11.10
N MET A 78 2.25 0.92 -10.72
CA MET A 78 3.59 1.09 -11.29
C MET A 78 4.27 -0.28 -11.34
N GLU A 79 5.46 -0.36 -11.94
CA GLU A 79 6.21 -1.61 -12.00
C GLU A 79 6.65 -2.08 -10.61
N SER A 80 6.62 -3.40 -10.37
CA SER A 80 6.91 -4.01 -9.06
C SER A 80 8.27 -3.58 -8.49
N THR A 81 9.31 -3.50 -9.32
CA THR A 81 10.65 -3.05 -8.92
C THR A 81 10.66 -1.61 -8.41
N THR A 82 9.83 -0.75 -9.00
CA THR A 82 9.65 0.65 -8.60
C THR A 82 8.81 0.74 -7.33
N ILE A 83 7.75 -0.08 -7.18
CA ILE A 83 6.97 -0.16 -5.94
C ILE A 83 7.88 -0.56 -4.77
N GLU A 84 8.64 -1.64 -4.92
CA GLU A 84 9.55 -2.15 -3.89
C GLU A 84 10.54 -1.06 -3.45
N PHE A 85 11.08 -0.32 -4.41
CA PHE A 85 11.96 0.81 -4.11
C PHE A 85 11.24 1.91 -3.32
N GLN A 86 10.10 2.38 -3.80
CA GLN A 86 9.38 3.51 -3.19
C GLN A 86 8.82 3.18 -1.80
N VAL A 87 8.40 1.93 -1.57
CA VAL A 87 7.97 1.46 -0.24
C VAL A 87 9.16 1.36 0.72
N GLU A 88 10.35 1.01 0.25
CA GLU A 88 11.56 1.07 1.08
C GLU A 88 11.94 2.51 1.43
N GLN A 89 11.72 3.48 0.52
CA GLN A 89 11.99 4.90 0.76
C GLN A 89 10.99 5.54 1.71
N TYR A 90 9.68 5.34 1.47
CA TYR A 90 8.58 5.99 2.18
C TYR A 90 7.76 4.99 2.98
N CYS A 91 7.92 4.99 4.31
CA CYS A 91 7.25 4.03 5.19
C CYS A 91 5.71 4.17 5.25
N GLU A 92 5.17 5.28 4.76
CA GLU A 92 3.73 5.53 4.67
C GLU A 92 3.07 4.83 3.46
N LEU A 93 3.89 4.39 2.50
CA LEU A 93 3.43 3.63 1.34
C LEU A 93 3.36 2.15 1.69
N THR A 94 2.34 1.49 1.15
CA THR A 94 2.21 0.03 1.21
C THR A 94 1.87 -0.49 -0.17
N GLN A 95 2.48 -1.62 -0.53
CA GLN A 95 1.99 -2.41 -1.65
C GLN A 95 0.73 -3.16 -1.21
N ILE A 96 -0.26 -3.21 -2.10
CA ILE A 96 -1.50 -3.96 -1.91
C ILE A 96 -1.58 -4.99 -3.03
N GLY A 97 -1.95 -6.22 -2.67
CA GLY A 97 -2.06 -7.32 -3.63
C GLY A 97 -0.72 -7.81 -4.18
N GLY A 98 -0.83 -8.77 -5.11
CA GLY A 98 0.31 -9.37 -5.82
C GLY A 98 0.68 -8.63 -7.11
N THR A 99 1.63 -9.20 -7.85
CA THR A 99 1.97 -8.72 -9.19
C THR A 99 0.88 -9.10 -10.19
N LEU A 100 0.44 -8.13 -11.01
CA LEU A 100 -0.60 -8.34 -12.03
C LEU A 100 -0.08 -9.03 -13.29
N ASP A 101 1.23 -8.91 -13.53
CA ASP A 101 1.96 -9.52 -14.63
C ASP A 101 3.37 -9.94 -14.18
N SER A 102 4.03 -10.74 -15.02
CA SER A 102 5.43 -11.11 -14.82
C SER A 102 6.26 -10.55 -15.96
N LYS A 103 6.89 -9.41 -15.71
CA LYS A 103 7.81 -8.73 -16.63
C LYS A 103 9.21 -8.68 -16.03
N GLY A 104 10.21 -8.54 -16.90
CA GLY A 104 11.59 -8.40 -16.49
C GLY A 104 12.35 -7.43 -17.38
N TYR A 105 13.37 -6.79 -16.82
CA TYR A 105 14.28 -5.93 -17.56
C TYR A 105 15.30 -6.74 -18.34
N GLY A 106 15.64 -6.25 -19.53
CA GLY A 106 16.66 -6.83 -20.39
C GLY A 106 17.57 -5.76 -20.97
N ILE A 107 18.78 -6.16 -21.35
CA ILE A 107 19.74 -5.29 -22.05
C ILE A 107 19.44 -5.39 -23.54
N ALA A 108 18.90 -4.32 -24.13
CA ALA A 108 18.60 -4.25 -25.55
C ALA A 108 19.88 -4.08 -26.38
N MET A 109 19.95 -4.75 -27.52
CA MET A 109 21.06 -4.65 -28.48
C MET A 109 20.49 -4.66 -29.90
N PRO A 110 21.20 -4.08 -30.89
CA PRO A 110 20.85 -4.25 -32.30
C PRO A 110 20.76 -5.73 -32.68
N SER A 111 19.89 -6.03 -33.64
CA SER A 111 19.84 -7.35 -34.27
C SER A 111 21.23 -7.77 -34.75
N ASP A 112 21.55 -9.05 -34.56
CA ASP A 112 22.84 -9.65 -34.95
C ASP A 112 24.10 -9.06 -34.29
N SER A 113 23.95 -8.39 -33.14
CA SER A 113 25.10 -7.93 -32.35
C SER A 113 26.00 -9.11 -31.93
N PRO A 114 27.32 -9.06 -32.21
CA PRO A 114 28.27 -10.12 -31.84
C PRO A 114 28.43 -10.26 -30.32
N TYR A 115 28.04 -9.23 -29.55
CA TYR A 115 28.17 -9.20 -28.10
C TYR A 115 27.01 -9.88 -27.36
N ARG A 116 25.92 -10.21 -28.05
CA ARG A 116 24.70 -10.75 -27.43
C ARG A 116 25.01 -11.98 -26.58
N THR A 117 25.70 -12.96 -27.15
CA THR A 117 26.03 -14.22 -26.47
C THR A 117 26.96 -13.99 -25.27
N ALA A 118 27.98 -13.15 -25.44
CA ALA A 118 28.94 -12.87 -24.37
C ALA A 118 28.28 -12.17 -23.18
N ILE A 119 27.42 -11.17 -23.43
CA ILE A 119 26.74 -10.41 -22.39
C ILE A 119 25.65 -11.25 -21.72
N SER A 120 24.86 -12.01 -22.48
CA SER A 120 23.87 -12.93 -21.90
C SER A 120 24.53 -13.95 -20.98
N GLY A 121 25.67 -14.54 -21.39
CA GLY A 121 26.45 -15.45 -20.54
C GLY A 121 26.99 -14.78 -19.28
N ALA A 122 27.45 -13.52 -19.38
CA ALA A 122 27.89 -12.76 -18.23
C ALA A 122 26.76 -12.43 -17.24
N VAL A 123 25.57 -12.08 -17.74
CA VAL A 123 24.38 -11.84 -16.92
C VAL A 123 23.97 -13.10 -16.17
N LEU A 124 23.94 -14.26 -16.85
CA LEU A 124 23.65 -15.55 -16.21
C LEU A 124 24.65 -15.86 -15.10
N LYS A 125 25.95 -15.66 -15.35
CA LYS A 125 26.99 -15.86 -14.32
C LYS A 125 26.80 -14.95 -13.11
N LEU A 126 26.40 -13.70 -13.29
CA LEU A 126 26.11 -12.76 -12.20
C LEU A 126 24.84 -13.14 -11.42
N GLN A 127 23.85 -13.73 -12.10
CA GLN A 127 22.63 -14.23 -11.50
C GLN A 127 22.92 -15.48 -10.66
N GLU A 128 23.61 -16.47 -11.22
CA GLU A 128 24.02 -17.72 -10.55
C GLU A 128 24.93 -17.44 -9.34
N SER A 129 25.85 -16.49 -9.47
CA SER A 129 26.73 -16.10 -8.36
C SER A 129 26.02 -15.26 -7.29
N GLY A 130 24.74 -14.92 -7.46
CA GLY A 130 23.98 -14.08 -6.53
C GLY A 130 24.34 -12.59 -6.54
N LYS A 131 25.29 -12.15 -7.37
CA LYS A 131 25.78 -10.76 -7.37
C LYS A 131 24.69 -9.75 -7.75
N LEU A 132 23.77 -10.12 -8.64
CA LEU A 132 22.63 -9.26 -8.99
C LEU A 132 21.71 -9.03 -7.78
N ARG A 133 21.51 -10.05 -6.94
CA ARG A 133 20.72 -9.92 -5.71
C ARG A 133 21.41 -9.02 -4.71
N ASP A 134 22.73 -9.18 -4.53
CA ASP A 134 23.51 -8.31 -3.64
C ASP A 134 23.49 -6.85 -4.10
N LEU A 135 23.58 -6.61 -5.42
CA LEU A 135 23.43 -5.27 -6.00
C LEU A 135 22.04 -4.71 -5.76
N LYS A 136 20.97 -5.50 -5.97
CA LYS A 136 19.59 -5.06 -5.69
C LYS A 136 19.46 -4.62 -4.23
N THR A 137 19.85 -5.47 -3.28
CA THR A 137 19.78 -5.12 -1.85
C THR A 137 20.62 -3.88 -1.53
N LYS A 138 21.82 -3.76 -2.11
CA LYS A 138 22.67 -2.58 -1.91
C LYS A 138 21.98 -1.31 -2.39
N TRP A 139 21.39 -1.30 -3.59
CA TRP A 139 20.83 -0.07 -4.16
C TRP A 139 19.45 0.29 -3.61
N TRP A 140 18.63 -0.71 -3.26
CA TRP A 140 17.31 -0.46 -2.69
C TRP A 140 17.40 -0.02 -1.22
N SER A 141 18.29 -0.64 -0.44
CA SER A 141 18.38 -0.37 0.99
C SER A 141 19.40 0.71 1.38
N ALA A 142 20.43 0.99 0.57
CA ALA A 142 21.48 1.95 0.94
C ALA A 142 21.24 3.39 0.45
N TRP A 143 20.41 3.60 -0.56
CA TRP A 143 20.05 4.95 -1.00
C TRP A 143 18.83 5.41 -0.22
N LYS A 144 18.99 6.37 0.70
CA LYS A 144 17.86 7.09 1.31
C LYS A 144 18.18 8.59 1.40
N PRO A 145 17.26 9.48 0.98
CA PRO A 145 17.40 10.89 1.29
C PRO A 145 17.22 11.08 2.80
N ASN A 146 18.23 11.64 3.47
CA ASN A 146 18.19 12.13 4.86
C ASN A 146 18.22 11.12 6.02
N ASN A 147 19.01 10.04 5.93
CA ASN A 147 19.44 9.24 7.09
C ASN A 147 18.29 8.79 8.02
N THR A 148 17.10 8.60 7.45
CA THR A 148 15.89 8.30 8.21
C THR A 148 15.87 6.80 8.44
N TYR A 149 15.73 6.43 9.72
CA TYR A 149 15.71 5.07 10.24
C TYR A 149 14.98 4.11 9.31
N TYR A 150 15.52 2.89 9.15
CA TYR A 150 14.89 1.79 8.42
C TYR A 150 13.39 1.77 8.71
N CYS A 151 12.54 1.65 7.69
CA CYS A 151 11.14 1.37 7.96
C CYS A 151 11.12 0.06 8.74
N ASN A 152 10.90 0.12 10.05
CA ASN A 152 10.70 -1.06 10.86
C ASN A 152 9.37 -1.62 10.38
N LYS A 153 9.42 -2.47 9.35
CA LYS A 153 8.27 -3.28 8.90
C LYS A 153 7.68 -4.07 10.07
N PHE A 154 8.49 -4.28 11.12
CA PHE A 154 8.10 -4.83 12.42
C PHE A 154 7.26 -3.92 13.32
N LEU A 155 7.14 -2.60 13.11
CA LEU A 155 6.17 -1.79 13.88
C LEU A 155 4.80 -1.71 13.20
N SER A 156 4.73 -1.83 11.87
CA SER A 156 3.47 -1.79 11.13
C SER A 156 2.81 -3.16 10.94
N SER A 157 3.58 -4.26 10.97
CA SER A 157 3.03 -5.62 11.04
C SER A 157 2.82 -6.14 12.47
N SER A 158 3.32 -5.43 13.49
CA SER A 158 2.98 -5.69 14.91
C SER A 158 1.81 -4.84 15.42
N ALA A 159 1.25 -3.94 14.60
CA ALA A 159 -0.06 -3.33 14.87
C ALA A 159 -1.23 -4.20 14.37
N SER A 160 -0.94 -5.30 13.69
CA SER A 160 -1.93 -6.20 13.08
C SER A 160 -1.64 -7.67 13.38
N SER A 161 -1.38 -8.01 14.64
CA SER A 161 -1.73 -9.30 15.24
C SER A 161 -1.13 -9.38 16.64
N ASN A 162 -1.90 -8.99 17.64
CA ASN A 162 -2.24 -9.78 18.82
C ASN A 162 -3.28 -8.95 19.57
N GLY A 163 -4.39 -9.57 19.98
CA GLY A 163 -5.54 -8.92 20.61
C GLY A 163 -5.21 -8.28 21.95
N GLU A 164 -4.46 -7.18 21.93
CA GLU A 164 -4.31 -6.28 23.06
C GLU A 164 -5.46 -5.27 22.94
N PHE A 165 -6.45 -5.45 23.80
CA PHE A 165 -7.59 -4.55 23.88
C PHE A 165 -7.09 -3.19 24.38
N ASP A 166 -6.87 -2.27 23.45
CA ASP A 166 -6.50 -0.88 23.74
C ASP A 166 -7.55 -0.23 24.66
N MET A 167 -7.12 0.66 25.55
CA MET A 167 -8.00 1.29 26.56
C MET A 167 -9.16 2.03 25.91
N ASP A 168 -8.99 2.51 24.68
CA ASP A 168 -10.04 3.16 23.89
C ASP A 168 -11.23 2.23 23.58
N ASN A 169 -11.00 0.92 23.44
CA ASN A 169 -12.07 -0.05 23.22
C ASN A 169 -12.76 -0.50 24.52
N VAL A 170 -12.10 -0.37 25.69
CA VAL A 170 -12.63 -0.81 27.01
C VAL A 170 -13.13 0.36 27.87
N GLY A 171 -12.84 1.62 27.47
CA GLY A 171 -13.24 2.82 28.21
C GLY A 171 -14.75 2.93 28.49
N GLY A 172 -15.59 2.38 27.61
CA GLY A 172 -17.04 2.32 27.81
C GLY A 172 -17.46 1.55 29.08
N VAL A 173 -16.74 0.48 29.44
CA VAL A 173 -17.03 -0.32 30.64
C VAL A 173 -16.74 0.47 31.91
N PHE A 174 -15.65 1.23 31.95
CA PHE A 174 -15.30 2.07 33.10
C PHE A 174 -16.30 3.22 33.32
N ILE A 175 -16.80 3.81 32.23
CA ILE A 175 -17.82 4.87 32.31
C ILE A 175 -19.13 4.33 32.89
N VAL A 176 -19.58 3.15 32.44
CA VAL A 176 -20.80 2.51 32.96
C VAL A 176 -20.64 2.15 34.44
N LEU A 177 -19.48 1.65 34.84
CA LEU A 177 -19.19 1.30 36.23
C LEU A 177 -19.20 2.53 37.16
N LEU A 178 -18.55 3.62 36.76
CA LEU A 178 -18.57 4.88 37.51
C LEU A 178 -19.97 5.50 37.60
N GLY A 179 -20.73 5.45 36.49
CA GLY A 179 -22.12 5.90 36.47
C GLY A 179 -23.00 5.09 37.41
N GLY A 180 -22.87 3.76 37.40
CA GLY A 180 -23.61 2.85 38.28
C GLY A 180 -23.29 3.05 39.75
N CYS A 181 -22.00 3.21 40.09
CA CYS A 181 -21.59 3.52 41.46
C CYS A 181 -22.14 4.86 41.95
N SER A 182 -22.11 5.89 41.11
CA SER A 182 -22.62 7.23 41.46
C SER A 182 -24.13 7.21 41.68
N LEU A 183 -24.88 6.54 40.80
CA LEU A 183 -26.33 6.42 40.92
C LEU A 183 -26.74 5.63 42.18
N SER A 184 -26.05 4.53 42.48
CA SER A 184 -26.25 3.76 43.70
C SER A 184 -26.03 4.60 44.96
N PHE A 185 -24.96 5.41 44.96
CA PHE A 185 -24.66 6.29 46.07
C PHE A 185 -25.74 7.36 46.29
N LEU A 186 -26.28 7.95 45.21
CA LEU A 186 -27.38 8.91 45.30
C LEU A 186 -28.66 8.26 45.84
N VAL A 187 -29.02 7.07 45.37
CA VAL A 187 -30.20 6.34 45.86
C VAL A 187 -30.07 6.04 47.36
N ALA A 188 -28.90 5.60 47.82
CA ALA A 188 -28.66 5.35 49.24
C ALA A 188 -28.80 6.61 50.11
N ILE A 189 -28.33 7.76 49.63
CA ILE A 189 -28.51 9.06 50.32
C ILE A 189 -30.00 9.43 50.37
N PHE A 190 -30.74 9.28 49.27
CA PHE A 190 -32.17 9.59 49.23
C PHE A 190 -32.98 8.67 50.15
N GLU A 191 -32.69 7.38 50.19
CA GLU A 191 -33.32 6.45 51.13
C GLU A 191 -33.02 6.83 52.58
N PHE A 192 -31.76 7.15 52.90
CA PHE A 192 -31.39 7.55 54.24
C PHE A 192 -32.13 8.82 54.69
N LEU A 193 -32.24 9.83 53.80
CA LEU A 193 -32.98 11.06 54.10
C LEU A 193 -34.50 10.84 54.23
N TRP A 194 -35.06 9.88 53.48
CA TRP A 194 -36.48 9.53 53.58
C TRP A 194 -36.81 8.73 54.85
N ASN A 195 -35.89 7.88 55.30
CA ASN A 195 -36.08 6.99 56.45
C ASN A 195 -35.69 7.65 57.80
N VAL A 196 -34.94 8.75 57.77
CA VAL A 196 -34.57 9.56 58.95
C VAL A 196 -35.64 10.62 59.28
N ARG A 197 -36.63 10.84 58.41
CA ARG A 197 -37.78 11.71 58.67
C ARG A 197 -38.97 10.91 59.17
#